data_AF-A0A953D7R8-F1
#
_entry.id   AF-A0A953D7R8-F1
#
_cell.length_a   1.000
_cell.length_b   1.000
_cell.length_c   1.000
_cell.angle_alpha   90.00
_cell.angle_beta   90.00
_cell.angle_gamma   90.00
#
_symmetry.space_group_name_H-M   'P 1'
#
loop_
_entity.id
_entity.type
_entity.pdbx_description
1 polymer ?
#
loop_
_entity_poly.entity_id
_entity_poly.type
_entity_poly.pdbx_seq_one_letter_code
_entity_poly.pdbx_strand_id
1 'polypeptide(L)'
;GQNMKPPFPTKEDFIEAWITMSKFQHESPEHKEAFWAFQHMYDLIHEQPDVAFGLILEIWSRDQSWTVIQNLSAGPLEDLLTTHGPEMIGRVEEEAARNSSFRKLLGGVWKNAMHDSVWAKVQEIWDRRGWDGIPEDEAQPDGTDNSGAASRRV
;
A
#
# COMPACT_ATOMS: atom_id res chain seq x y z
N GLY A 1 -27.91 -23.51 -9.49
CA GLY A 1 -27.52 -22.20 -8.93
C GLY A 1 -27.60 -22.33 -7.43
N GLN A 2 -26.47 -22.39 -6.76
CA GLN A 2 -26.41 -22.56 -5.31
C GLN A 2 -26.98 -21.31 -4.64
N ASN A 3 -27.93 -21.54 -3.74
CA ASN A 3 -28.69 -20.56 -2.99
C ASN A 3 -27.75 -19.88 -1.97
N MET A 4 -27.45 -18.60 -2.19
CA MET A 4 -26.68 -17.78 -1.26
C MET A 4 -27.63 -16.98 -0.35
N LYS A 5 -27.45 -17.11 0.98
CA LYS A 5 -28.05 -16.27 2.04
C LYS A 5 -27.71 -14.77 1.80
N PRO A 6 -28.51 -13.81 2.34
CA PRO A 6 -28.89 -12.53 1.71
C PRO A 6 -27.75 -11.49 1.59
N PRO A 7 -27.96 -10.44 0.77
CA PRO A 7 -27.12 -10.21 -0.41
C PRO A 7 -25.65 -10.11 0.00
N PHE A 8 -24.79 -10.83 -0.72
CA PHE A 8 -23.37 -10.61 -0.57
C PHE A 8 -23.07 -9.14 -0.86
N PRO A 9 -22.32 -8.45 0.02
CA PRO A 9 -21.98 -7.05 -0.19
C PRO A 9 -21.29 -6.89 -1.55
N THR A 10 -21.64 -5.83 -2.26
CA THR A 10 -21.05 -5.51 -3.56
C THR A 10 -19.57 -5.14 -3.40
N LYS A 11 -18.84 -5.07 -4.51
CA LYS A 11 -17.48 -4.51 -4.52
C LYS A 11 -17.45 -3.09 -3.92
N GLU A 12 -18.50 -2.29 -4.18
CA GLU A 12 -18.60 -0.93 -3.64
C GLU A 12 -18.72 -0.95 -2.12
N ASP A 13 -19.64 -1.77 -1.60
CA ASP A 13 -19.84 -1.93 -0.15
C ASP A 13 -18.55 -2.37 0.56
N PHE A 14 -17.76 -3.24 -0.10
CA PHE A 14 -16.47 -3.69 0.42
C PHE A 14 -15.45 -2.56 0.51
N ILE A 15 -15.31 -1.77 -0.56
CA ILE A 15 -14.33 -0.66 -0.59
C ILE A 15 -14.72 0.40 0.45
N GLU A 16 -16.00 0.74 0.54
CA GLU A 16 -16.51 1.69 1.53
C GLU A 16 -16.30 1.20 2.97
N ALA A 17 -16.56 -0.08 3.22
CA ALA A 17 -16.33 -0.69 4.52
C ALA A 17 -14.83 -0.70 4.89
N TRP A 18 -13.93 -1.06 3.95
CA TRP A 18 -12.49 -1.03 4.22
C TRP A 18 -12.01 0.38 4.60
N ILE A 19 -12.42 1.39 3.83
CA ILE A 19 -12.05 2.79 4.07
C ILE A 19 -12.63 3.27 5.41
N THR A 20 -13.88 2.92 5.72
CA THR A 20 -14.52 3.24 6.99
C THR A 20 -13.76 2.61 8.16
N MET A 21 -13.54 1.30 8.12
CA MET A 21 -12.80 0.58 9.15
C MET A 21 -11.41 1.20 9.38
N SER A 22 -10.71 1.58 8.31
CA SER A 22 -9.36 2.15 8.39
C SER A 22 -9.29 3.56 9.01
N LYS A 23 -10.39 4.33 8.97
CA LYS A 23 -10.41 5.74 9.40
C LYS A 23 -10.96 5.94 10.80
N PHE A 24 -11.75 5.00 11.29
CA PHE A 24 -12.35 5.08 12.61
C PHE A 24 -11.47 4.40 13.67
N GLN A 25 -11.59 4.88 14.91
CA GLN A 25 -10.88 4.29 16.04
C GLN A 25 -11.26 2.82 16.18
N HIS A 26 -10.27 1.97 16.44
CA HIS A 26 -10.51 0.57 16.76
C HIS A 26 -11.58 0.44 17.86
N GLU A 27 -12.49 -0.52 17.69
CA GLU A 27 -13.64 -0.78 18.57
C GLU A 27 -14.78 0.25 18.56
N SER A 28 -14.72 1.33 17.77
CA SER A 28 -15.87 2.22 17.56
C SER A 28 -17.03 1.48 16.85
N PRO A 29 -18.29 1.97 16.95
CA PRO A 29 -19.41 1.39 16.23
C PRO A 29 -19.15 1.26 14.72
N GLU A 30 -18.64 2.31 14.08
CA GLU A 30 -18.36 2.35 12.64
C GLU A 30 -17.26 1.35 12.25
N HIS A 31 -16.19 1.25 13.04
CA HIS A 31 -15.14 0.26 12.82
C HIS A 31 -15.71 -1.16 12.92
N LYS A 32 -16.53 -1.45 13.93
CA LYS A 32 -17.14 -2.78 14.16
C LYS A 32 -18.11 -3.17 13.05
N GLU A 33 -18.95 -2.24 12.63
CA GLU A 33 -19.90 -2.46 11.53
C GLU A 33 -19.18 -2.72 10.20
N ALA A 34 -18.02 -2.11 9.99
CA ALA A 34 -17.23 -2.26 8.77
C ALA A 34 -16.19 -3.40 8.82
N PHE A 35 -15.97 -4.03 9.98
CA PHE A 35 -14.91 -5.02 10.20
C PHE A 35 -15.03 -6.28 9.32
N TRP A 36 -16.22 -6.57 8.81
CA TRP A 36 -16.42 -7.69 7.88
C TRP A 36 -15.53 -7.58 6.64
N ALA A 37 -15.15 -6.36 6.22
CA ALA A 37 -14.26 -6.14 5.08
C ALA A 37 -12.85 -6.69 5.33
N PHE A 38 -12.37 -6.62 6.58
CA PHE A 38 -11.10 -7.24 6.96
C PHE A 38 -11.14 -8.75 6.78
N GLN A 39 -12.18 -9.40 7.34
CA GLN A 39 -12.35 -10.85 7.25
C GLN A 39 -12.48 -11.31 5.80
N HIS A 40 -13.26 -10.58 5.00
CA HIS A 40 -13.45 -10.89 3.60
C HIS A 40 -12.16 -10.68 2.77
N MET A 41 -11.38 -9.63 3.05
CA MET A 41 -10.07 -9.43 2.41
C MET A 41 -9.11 -10.58 2.74
N TYR A 42 -9.08 -11.01 4.00
CA TYR A 42 -8.26 -12.12 4.45
C TYR A 42 -8.61 -13.41 3.69
N ASP A 43 -9.90 -13.73 3.55
CA ASP A 43 -10.34 -14.90 2.77
C ASP A 43 -9.93 -14.78 1.29
N LEU A 44 -10.13 -13.60 0.68
CA LEU A 44 -9.74 -13.35 -0.70
C LEU A 44 -8.24 -13.49 -0.93
N ILE A 45 -7.39 -13.06 0.00
CA ILE A 45 -5.94 -13.21 -0.13
C ILE A 45 -5.56 -14.68 -0.27
N HIS A 46 -6.18 -15.56 0.53
CA HIS A 46 -5.86 -16.99 0.57
C HIS A 46 -6.50 -17.78 -0.59
N GLU A 47 -7.69 -17.36 -1.04
CA GLU A 47 -8.47 -18.12 -2.02
C GLU A 47 -8.36 -17.55 -3.45
N GLN A 48 -8.21 -16.24 -3.57
CA GLN A 48 -8.34 -15.48 -4.82
C GLN A 48 -7.36 -14.28 -4.84
N PRO A 49 -6.03 -14.52 -4.81
CA PRO A 49 -5.01 -13.47 -4.65
C PRO A 49 -5.10 -12.40 -5.74
N ASP A 50 -5.48 -12.76 -6.96
CA ASP A 50 -5.66 -11.78 -8.04
C ASP A 50 -6.82 -10.81 -7.79
N VAL A 51 -7.90 -11.28 -7.16
CA VAL A 51 -9.07 -10.48 -6.79
C VAL A 51 -8.72 -9.57 -5.61
N ALA A 52 -8.04 -10.13 -4.58
CA ALA A 52 -7.55 -9.35 -3.45
C ALA A 52 -6.64 -8.19 -3.91
N PHE A 53 -5.70 -8.48 -4.80
CA PHE A 53 -4.82 -7.45 -5.36
C PHE A 53 -5.60 -6.35 -6.11
N GLY A 54 -6.61 -6.74 -6.91
CA GLY A 54 -7.49 -5.76 -7.57
C GLY A 54 -8.21 -4.83 -6.58
N LEU A 55 -8.73 -5.38 -5.47
CA LEU A 55 -9.39 -4.58 -4.43
C LEU A 55 -8.42 -3.65 -3.70
N ILE A 56 -7.20 -4.12 -3.41
CA ILE A 56 -6.13 -3.28 -2.84
C ILE A 56 -5.88 -2.06 -3.73
N LEU A 57 -5.76 -2.26 -5.05
CA LEU A 57 -5.56 -1.17 -6.00
C LEU A 57 -6.76 -0.23 -6.08
N GLU A 58 -7.99 -0.76 -6.02
CA GLU A 58 -9.19 0.07 -6.02
C GLU A 58 -9.32 0.91 -4.74
N ILE A 59 -9.07 0.34 -3.55
CA ILE A 59 -9.04 1.09 -2.29
C ILE A 59 -7.97 2.19 -2.35
N TRP A 60 -6.75 1.84 -2.78
CA TRP A 60 -5.64 2.76 -2.96
C TRP A 60 -5.99 3.92 -3.90
N SER A 61 -6.76 3.66 -4.96
CA SER A 61 -7.18 4.69 -5.91
C SER A 61 -8.21 5.67 -5.33
N ARG A 62 -8.94 5.29 -4.28
CA ARG A 62 -10.04 6.10 -3.72
C ARG A 62 -9.66 6.90 -2.49
N ASP A 63 -8.85 6.35 -1.60
CA ASP A 63 -8.45 7.03 -0.37
C ASP A 63 -6.97 6.74 -0.07
N GLN A 64 -6.14 7.79 -0.18
CA GLN A 64 -4.71 7.78 0.14
C GLN A 64 -4.44 8.55 1.44
N SER A 65 -5.44 8.67 2.33
CA SER A 65 -5.21 9.21 3.67
C SER A 65 -4.30 8.26 4.45
N TRP A 66 -3.43 8.85 5.27
CA TRP A 66 -2.37 8.12 5.95
C TRP A 66 -2.85 6.87 6.70
N THR A 67 -3.99 6.95 7.38
CA THR A 67 -4.56 5.79 8.10
C THR A 67 -4.96 4.66 7.15
N VAL A 68 -5.52 4.96 5.98
CA VAL A 68 -5.81 3.94 4.95
C VAL A 68 -4.53 3.36 4.39
N ILE A 69 -3.53 4.19 4.07
CA ILE A 69 -2.23 3.71 3.56
C ILE A 69 -1.58 2.75 4.58
N GLN A 70 -1.53 3.11 5.86
CA GLN A 70 -0.94 2.29 6.91
C GLN A 70 -1.64 0.94 7.04
N ASN A 71 -2.97 0.92 7.09
CA ASN A 71 -3.73 -0.33 7.19
C ASN A 71 -3.62 -1.18 5.92
N LEU A 72 -3.58 -0.58 4.74
CA LEU A 72 -3.54 -1.28 3.46
C LEU A 72 -2.15 -1.88 3.16
N SER A 73 -1.07 -1.19 3.57
CA SER A 73 0.31 -1.64 3.37
C SER A 73 0.73 -2.72 4.37
N ALA A 74 0.62 -2.47 5.67
CA ALA A 74 0.98 -3.39 6.75
C ALA A 74 -0.11 -4.43 7.07
N GLY A 75 -1.04 -4.63 6.13
CA GLY A 75 -2.10 -5.62 6.22
C GLY A 75 -2.19 -6.38 4.90
N PRO A 76 -3.20 -6.11 4.06
CA PRO A 76 -3.50 -6.98 2.93
C PRO A 76 -2.42 -7.03 1.85
N LEU A 77 -1.66 -5.95 1.60
CA LEU A 77 -0.56 -6.00 0.63
C LEU A 77 0.63 -6.82 1.15
N GLU A 78 0.95 -6.68 2.43
CA GLU A 78 1.95 -7.51 3.11
C GLU A 78 1.54 -8.98 3.16
N ASP A 79 0.31 -9.28 3.57
CA ASP A 79 -0.23 -10.63 3.68
C ASP A 79 -0.27 -11.34 2.31
N LEU A 80 -0.67 -10.61 1.27
CA LEU A 80 -0.66 -11.10 -0.11
C LEU A 80 0.75 -11.47 -0.57
N LEU A 81 1.75 -10.61 -0.32
CA LEU A 81 3.13 -10.87 -0.72
C LEU A 81 3.81 -11.93 0.16
N THR A 82 3.41 -12.04 1.42
CA THR A 82 3.87 -13.09 2.32
C THR A 82 3.35 -14.46 1.86
N THR A 83 2.08 -14.54 1.48
CA THR A 83 1.41 -15.80 1.12
C THR A 83 1.69 -16.21 -0.33
N HIS A 84 1.65 -15.25 -1.26
CA HIS A 84 1.69 -15.50 -2.71
C HIS A 84 2.83 -14.75 -3.42
N GLY A 85 3.83 -14.28 -2.69
CA GLY A 85 4.91 -13.43 -3.20
C GLY A 85 5.53 -13.90 -4.52
N PRO A 86 6.00 -15.15 -4.66
CA PRO A 86 6.60 -15.63 -5.91
C PRO A 86 5.67 -15.56 -7.13
N GLU A 87 4.36 -15.71 -6.92
CA GLU A 87 3.33 -15.68 -7.98
C GLU A 87 2.89 -14.25 -8.30
N MET A 88 2.86 -13.38 -7.28
CA MET A 88 2.28 -12.03 -7.38
C MET A 88 3.31 -10.94 -7.65
N ILE A 89 4.60 -11.17 -7.39
CA ILE A 89 5.62 -10.11 -7.46
C ILE A 89 5.73 -9.46 -8.84
N GLY A 90 5.57 -10.23 -9.92
CA GLY A 90 5.60 -9.67 -11.28
C GLY A 90 4.48 -8.65 -11.52
N ARG A 91 3.27 -8.91 -11.01
CA ARG A 91 2.13 -7.98 -11.11
C ARG A 91 2.34 -6.71 -10.28
N VAL A 92 3.03 -6.85 -9.15
CA VAL A 92 3.41 -5.72 -8.28
C VAL A 92 4.48 -4.86 -8.94
N GLU A 93 5.48 -5.47 -9.59
CA GLU A 93 6.48 -4.75 -10.40
C GLU A 93 5.82 -3.98 -11.56
N GLU A 94 4.89 -4.62 -12.28
CA GLU A 94 4.10 -3.98 -13.35
C GLU A 94 3.28 -2.78 -12.84
N GLU A 95 2.62 -2.92 -11.69
CA GLU A 95 1.90 -1.82 -11.05
C GLU A 95 2.84 -0.67 -10.67
N ALA A 96 3.95 -0.97 -10.01
CA ALA A 96 4.92 0.02 -9.58
C ALA A 96 5.55 0.74 -10.78
N ALA A 97 5.69 0.08 -11.92
CA ALA A 97 6.17 0.69 -13.15
C ALA A 97 5.15 1.67 -13.76
N ARG A 98 3.86 1.32 -13.77
CA ARG A 98 2.79 2.14 -14.38
C ARG A 98 2.24 3.23 -13.46
N ASN A 99 2.35 3.05 -12.15
CA ASN A 99 1.74 3.91 -11.14
C ASN A 99 2.76 4.25 -10.05
N SER A 100 3.46 5.38 -10.21
CA SER A 100 4.48 5.81 -9.26
C SER A 100 3.94 6.03 -7.84
N SER A 101 2.66 6.41 -7.70
CA SER A 101 2.04 6.58 -6.37
C SER A 101 1.95 5.26 -5.60
N PHE A 102 1.73 4.13 -6.29
CA PHE A 102 1.66 2.82 -5.66
C PHE A 102 2.97 2.41 -4.99
N ARG A 103 4.11 2.94 -5.44
CA ARG A 103 5.41 2.73 -4.77
C ARG A 103 5.40 3.23 -3.33
N LYS A 104 4.65 4.29 -3.04
CA LYS A 104 4.47 4.83 -1.69
C LYS A 104 3.68 3.87 -0.79
N LEU A 105 2.67 3.19 -1.33
CA LEU A 105 1.96 2.14 -0.63
C LEU A 105 2.90 0.96 -0.32
N LEU A 106 3.72 0.54 -1.28
CA LEU A 106 4.74 -0.50 -1.06
C LEU A 106 5.76 -0.12 0.03
N GLY A 107 6.05 1.16 0.22
CA GLY A 107 6.98 1.64 1.24
C GLY A 107 6.57 1.34 2.69
N GLY A 108 5.28 1.04 2.92
CA GLY A 108 4.73 0.65 4.22
C GLY A 108 4.68 -0.86 4.47
N VAL A 109 5.04 -1.69 3.49
CA VAL A 109 5.02 -3.17 3.61
C VAL A 109 6.17 -3.63 4.49
N TRP A 110 5.92 -4.58 5.40
CA TRP A 110 6.96 -5.22 6.19
C TRP A 110 7.35 -6.57 5.60
N LYS A 111 8.59 -7.00 5.87
CA LYS A 111 9.10 -8.27 5.35
C LYS A 111 8.28 -9.47 5.85
N ASN A 112 7.95 -9.50 7.14
CA ASN A 112 7.28 -10.63 7.79
C ASN A 112 7.88 -11.99 7.39
N ALA A 113 7.08 -12.96 6.95
CA ALA A 113 7.51 -14.27 6.46
C ALA A 113 7.69 -14.34 4.93
N MET A 114 7.70 -13.19 4.25
CA MET A 114 7.90 -13.09 2.81
C MET A 114 9.25 -13.69 2.39
N HIS A 115 9.25 -14.42 1.28
CA HIS A 115 10.46 -14.99 0.72
C HIS A 115 11.50 -13.90 0.40
N ASP A 116 12.78 -14.16 0.69
CA ASP A 116 13.86 -13.18 0.54
C ASP A 116 13.95 -12.58 -0.87
N SER A 117 13.72 -13.40 -1.90
CA SER A 117 13.73 -12.91 -3.28
C SER A 117 12.58 -11.95 -3.59
N VAL A 118 11.42 -12.16 -2.97
CA VAL A 118 10.24 -11.29 -3.14
C VAL A 118 10.48 -9.99 -2.38
N TRP A 119 11.00 -10.10 -1.15
CA TRP A 119 11.35 -8.93 -0.36
C TRP A 119 12.39 -8.06 -1.06
N ALA A 120 13.44 -8.65 -1.64
CA ALA A 120 14.43 -7.91 -2.41
C ALA A 120 13.79 -7.11 -3.56
N LYS A 121 12.81 -7.69 -4.26
CA LYS A 121 12.05 -7.00 -5.30
C LYS A 121 11.20 -5.85 -4.78
N VAL A 122 10.52 -6.02 -3.65
CA VAL A 122 9.81 -4.93 -2.98
C VAL A 122 10.77 -3.78 -2.68
N GLN A 123 11.96 -4.08 -2.17
CA GLN A 123 12.97 -3.08 -1.84
C GLN A 123 13.53 -2.34 -3.05
N GLU A 124 13.54 -2.96 -4.24
CA GLU A 124 13.98 -2.34 -5.49
C GLU A 124 12.99 -1.28 -6.01
N ILE A 125 11.68 -1.46 -5.74
CA ILE A 125 10.61 -0.70 -6.40
C ILE A 125 9.81 0.21 -5.47
N TRP A 126 9.88 0.03 -4.16
CA TRP A 126 9.14 0.85 -3.20
C TRP A 126 9.64 2.29 -3.13
N ASP A 127 8.81 3.17 -2.57
CA ASP A 127 9.18 4.52 -2.19
C ASP A 127 8.94 4.66 -0.68
N ARG A 128 10.02 4.72 0.09
CA ARG A 128 9.95 4.82 1.56
C ARG A 128 9.92 6.26 2.08
N ARG A 129 9.87 7.27 1.21
CA ARG A 129 9.69 8.65 1.67
C ARG A 129 8.35 8.80 2.39
N GLY A 130 8.35 9.49 3.52
CA GLY A 130 7.23 9.57 4.45
C GLY A 130 7.12 8.40 5.44
N TRP A 131 7.88 7.31 5.24
CA TRP A 131 7.94 6.16 6.14
C TRP A 131 9.19 6.20 7.02
N ASP A 132 9.12 5.63 8.22
CA ASP A 132 10.27 5.47 9.13
C ASP A 132 11.08 6.75 9.43
N GLY A 133 10.43 7.92 9.35
CA GLY A 133 11.06 9.22 9.54
C GLY A 133 11.88 9.73 8.34
N ILE A 134 11.81 9.03 7.19
CA ILE A 134 12.37 9.51 5.93
C ILE A 134 11.50 10.68 5.42
N PRO A 135 12.08 11.87 5.19
CA PRO A 135 11.31 13.01 4.68
C PRO A 135 10.66 12.74 3.31
N GLU A 136 9.48 13.34 3.06
CA GLU A 136 8.79 13.29 1.76
C GLU A 136 9.61 13.96 0.65
N ASP A 137 10.22 15.08 1.00
CA ASP A 137 11.12 15.84 0.13
C ASP A 137 12.56 15.47 0.50
N GLU A 138 13.32 14.91 -0.45
CA GLU A 138 14.77 14.98 -0.34
C GLU A 138 15.11 16.47 -0.26
N ALA A 139 15.63 16.94 0.88
CA ALA A 139 16.37 18.18 0.89
C ALA A 139 17.49 17.98 -0.13
N GLN A 140 17.36 18.58 -1.32
CA GLN A 140 18.47 18.64 -2.26
C GLN A 140 19.68 19.11 -1.47
N PRO A 141 20.83 18.41 -1.53
CA PRO A 141 22.05 19.00 -1.02
C PRO A 141 22.18 20.34 -1.77
N ASP A 142 22.16 21.42 -1.00
CA ASP A 142 22.44 22.78 -1.41
C ASP A 142 23.50 22.77 -2.52
N GLY A 143 23.01 22.90 -3.75
CA GLY A 143 23.83 23.08 -4.94
C GLY A 143 24.19 24.54 -5.09
N THR A 144 24.93 25.10 -4.14
CA THR A 144 25.70 26.33 -4.35
C THR A 144 27.14 25.99 -4.66
N ASP A 145 27.37 25.58 -5.91
CA ASP A 145 28.58 25.93 -6.63
C ASP A 145 28.19 26.73 -7.87
N ASN A 146 28.50 28.04 -7.91
CA ASN A 146 29.71 28.52 -8.60
C ASN A 146 29.69 30.03 -8.93
N SER A 147 30.84 30.64 -8.64
CA SER A 147 31.50 31.74 -9.36
C SER A 147 30.97 33.18 -9.28
N GLY A 148 31.89 34.08 -8.89
CA GLY A 148 32.04 35.37 -9.56
C GLY A 148 32.45 36.55 -8.68
N ALA A 149 33.75 36.84 -8.58
CA ALA A 149 34.28 38.17 -8.91
C ALA A 149 35.80 38.24 -8.73
N ALA A 150 36.44 38.66 -9.81
CA ALA A 150 37.86 38.86 -9.99
C ALA A 150 38.39 40.15 -9.31
N SER A 151 39.67 40.08 -8.89
CA SER A 151 40.73 41.06 -9.15
C SER A 151 40.60 42.51 -8.64
N ARG A 152 41.52 42.96 -7.76
CA ARG A 152 42.67 43.85 -8.07
C ARG A 152 43.27 44.51 -6.80
N ARG A 153 44.61 44.45 -6.73
CA ARG A 153 45.62 45.44 -6.25
C ARG A 153 45.34 46.24 -4.97
N VAL A 154 46.25 46.17 -3.99
CA VAL A 154 47.52 46.94 -3.94
C VAL A 154 48.56 46.20 -3.12
#